data_AF-A0A938AHU4-F1
#
_entry.id   AF-A0A938AHU4-F1
#
_cell.length_a   1.000
_cell.length_b   1.000
_cell.length_c   1.000
_cell.angle_alpha   90.00
_cell.angle_beta   90.00
_cell.angle_gamma   90.00
#
_symmetry.space_group_name_H-M   'P 1'
#
loop_
_entity.id
_entity.type
_entity.pdbx_description
1 polymer ?
#
loop_
_entity_poly.entity_id
_entity_poly.type
_entity_poly.pdbx_seq_one_letter_code
_entity_poly.pdbx_strand_id
1 'polypeptide(L)'
;MSKPPKTSNLRGEKMQKKTGRRVAALIVGLGLVAASCGGDDSSTDTTAASDTTAAASTSNGELAGMKGTTPLVELSQEFKDRLLEVDPALTDYSYAAETYDSVTVIALAVEKAQDDGIAYANEINGITRDGEKCTDFATCAALIKEGKDVDYDGVSGPLEFSGNGEPLKASYGVLQFGADNRLDDSLTTYIEAAAPADADVAPIPAEGDRKGDGVLTIGSILPQTGSLAFLGPPEFAGFDLAIKDINAAGGVLGKDVVGIKGDSGDATTDTASKTVDAQLSQNVDAIIGAASSGVSLTVIDKITAAGVVQFSPANTSKKLSDYADKGLYFRSAPSDIVQGAVLAEVIKGDGASNVAIIARNDAYGTGLAEDLAKNLEAGGAKVVVTKIYDEKATAFDAEVDEIKAAGPDAVAIIGFDETSKILATMVEKGVGPKAIKVYGCDGNMGNALGENFDAGK
;
A
#
# COMPACT_ATOMS: atom_id res chain seq x y z
N MET A 1 40.00 29.49 -61.82
CA MET A 1 40.51 29.60 -60.42
C MET A 1 39.55 28.76 -59.57
N SER A 2 39.80 27.45 -59.48
CA SER A 2 40.43 26.74 -58.35
C SER A 2 39.63 26.85 -57.06
N LYS A 3 39.19 25.80 -56.35
CA LYS A 3 39.06 24.33 -56.50
C LYS A 3 38.44 23.89 -55.14
N PRO A 4 37.51 22.93 -55.04
CA PRO A 4 37.07 22.39 -53.75
C PRO A 4 37.95 21.20 -53.33
N PRO A 5 38.09 20.85 -52.03
CA PRO A 5 38.55 19.52 -51.61
C PRO A 5 37.32 18.71 -51.15
N LYS A 6 36.96 17.61 -51.82
CA LYS A 6 37.53 16.25 -51.86
C LYS A 6 37.10 15.35 -50.70
N THR A 7 36.32 14.36 -51.09
CA THR A 7 36.01 13.09 -50.42
C THR A 7 37.25 12.20 -50.24
N SER A 8 37.25 11.35 -49.20
CA SER A 8 37.99 10.09 -49.23
C SER A 8 37.23 9.00 -48.47
N ASN A 9 36.96 7.91 -49.18
CA ASN A 9 36.41 6.65 -48.73
C ASN A 9 37.61 5.70 -48.47
N LEU A 10 37.66 4.97 -47.36
CA LEU A 10 38.47 3.76 -47.26
C LEU A 10 37.72 2.64 -46.51
N ARG A 11 37.83 1.45 -47.11
CA ARG A 11 37.16 0.19 -46.81
C ARG A 11 37.75 -0.50 -45.58
N GLY A 12 36.85 -1.10 -44.81
CA GLY A 12 36.85 -2.47 -44.26
C GLY A 12 38.15 -3.14 -43.81
N GLU A 13 38.12 -3.64 -42.57
CA GLU A 13 38.73 -4.91 -42.19
C GLU A 13 37.94 -5.56 -41.03
N LYS A 14 37.72 -6.87 -41.14
CA LYS A 14 37.06 -7.76 -40.17
C LYS A 14 38.07 -8.29 -39.14
N MET A 15 37.56 -8.63 -37.94
CA MET A 15 38.02 -9.62 -36.92
C MET A 15 38.03 -8.96 -35.53
N GLN A 16 37.64 -9.57 -34.41
CA GLN A 16 37.36 -10.95 -34.03
C GLN A 16 36.58 -10.92 -32.69
N LYS A 17 35.69 -11.90 -32.47
CA LYS A 17 35.02 -12.17 -31.18
C LYS A 17 36.05 -12.45 -30.08
N LYS A 18 35.86 -11.89 -28.87
CA LYS A 18 36.19 -12.58 -27.61
C LYS A 18 35.20 -12.23 -26.50
N THR A 19 34.49 -13.28 -26.09
CA THR A 19 33.67 -13.45 -24.90
C THR A 19 34.51 -13.30 -23.63
N GLY A 20 33.96 -12.69 -22.58
CA GLY A 20 34.64 -12.57 -21.28
C GLY A 20 33.69 -12.15 -20.16
N ARG A 21 32.92 -13.12 -19.64
CA ARG A 21 32.19 -13.04 -18.37
C ARG A 21 33.18 -12.69 -17.24
N ARG A 22 32.89 -11.67 -16.43
CA ARG A 22 33.54 -11.47 -15.12
C ARG A 22 32.50 -11.66 -14.03
N VAL A 23 32.56 -12.82 -13.40
CA VAL A 23 31.97 -13.12 -12.09
C VAL A 23 33.05 -12.85 -11.07
N ALA A 24 32.80 -11.98 -10.09
CA ALA A 24 33.65 -11.81 -8.92
C ALA A 24 32.89 -12.37 -7.71
N ALA A 25 33.34 -13.52 -7.24
CA ALA A 25 32.91 -14.13 -5.98
C ALA A 25 33.74 -13.53 -4.84
N LEU A 26 33.08 -13.07 -3.78
CA LEU A 26 33.71 -12.61 -2.55
C LEU A 26 33.86 -13.81 -1.61
N ILE A 27 35.10 -14.15 -1.25
CA ILE A 27 35.42 -15.24 -0.32
C ILE A 27 35.60 -14.65 1.09
N VAL A 28 34.85 -15.21 2.04
CA VAL A 28 34.96 -15.00 3.48
C VAL A 28 36.26 -15.63 4.01
N GLY A 29 37.05 -14.88 4.76
CA GLY A 29 38.25 -15.35 5.45
C GLY A 29 38.18 -15.05 6.94
N LEU A 30 37.86 -16.08 7.73
CA LEU A 30 37.88 -16.10 9.19
C LEU A 30 39.33 -16.28 9.70
N GLY A 31 39.76 -15.47 10.67
CA GLY A 31 41.08 -15.61 11.30
C GLY A 31 41.05 -15.24 12.77
N LEU A 32 40.99 -16.24 13.65
CA LEU A 32 41.30 -16.14 15.07
C LEU A 32 42.82 -16.10 15.28
N VAL A 33 43.32 -15.21 16.14
CA VAL A 33 44.57 -15.39 16.89
C VAL A 33 44.37 -14.86 18.31
N ALA A 34 44.68 -15.69 19.30
CA ALA A 34 44.65 -15.35 20.72
C ALA A 34 46.07 -15.28 21.31
N ALA A 35 46.21 -14.36 22.28
CA ALA A 35 47.17 -14.29 23.40
C ALA A 35 48.68 -14.05 23.04
N SER A 36 49.50 -13.30 23.80
CA SER A 36 49.46 -12.89 25.21
C SER A 36 50.51 -11.80 25.55
N CYS A 37 50.29 -11.11 26.69
CA CYS A 37 51.28 -10.63 27.70
C CYS A 37 51.87 -9.19 27.70
N GLY A 38 51.52 -8.47 28.79
CA GLY A 38 52.38 -7.57 29.60
C GLY A 38 52.32 -6.08 29.25
N GLY A 39 52.17 -5.10 30.16
CA GLY A 39 52.06 -5.04 31.62
C GLY A 39 51.96 -3.56 32.06
N ASP A 40 51.29 -3.33 33.19
CA ASP A 40 51.16 -2.15 34.08
C ASP A 40 51.61 -0.74 33.63
N ASP A 41 50.68 0.23 33.68
CA ASP A 41 50.78 1.36 34.62
C ASP A 41 49.47 2.15 34.74
N SER A 42 49.22 2.63 35.96
CA SER A 42 48.00 3.27 36.44
C SER A 42 47.81 4.72 35.97
N SER A 43 46.59 5.08 35.56
CA SER A 43 45.90 6.28 36.08
C SER A 43 44.41 6.26 35.73
N THR A 44 43.62 6.64 36.72
CA THR A 44 42.18 6.82 36.71
C THR A 44 41.76 7.97 35.82
N ASP A 45 40.82 7.78 34.89
CA ASP A 45 39.67 8.69 34.81
C ASP A 45 38.47 8.09 34.04
N THR A 46 37.33 8.18 34.72
CA THR A 46 35.94 8.18 34.24
C THR A 46 35.66 7.71 32.79
N THR A 47 35.22 6.46 32.65
CA THR A 47 34.43 6.03 31.49
C THR A 47 33.00 5.74 31.96
N ALA A 48 32.07 6.58 31.49
CA ALA A 48 30.67 6.24 31.42
C ALA A 48 30.56 4.93 30.63
N ALA A 49 30.10 3.87 31.28
CA ALA A 49 29.73 2.66 30.59
C ALA A 49 28.52 3.00 29.72
N SER A 50 28.74 3.18 28.42
CA SER A 50 27.69 3.03 27.43
C SER A 50 27.32 1.55 27.41
N ASP A 51 26.38 1.15 28.26
CA ASP A 51 25.67 -0.12 28.10
C ASP A 51 24.88 -0.05 26.79
N THR A 52 25.57 -0.39 25.71
CA THR A 52 25.02 -0.60 24.38
C THR A 52 25.14 -2.08 24.08
N THR A 53 24.54 -2.92 24.93
CA THR A 53 24.29 -4.33 24.62
C THR A 53 23.10 -4.83 25.42
N ALA A 54 21.91 -4.80 24.83
CA ALA A 54 20.95 -5.91 24.79
C ALA A 54 19.65 -5.44 24.12
N ALA A 55 19.65 -5.29 22.79
CA ALA A 55 18.42 -5.63 22.07
C ALA A 55 18.28 -7.16 22.20
N ALA A 56 17.63 -7.59 23.27
CA ALA A 56 17.24 -8.97 23.41
C ALA A 56 16.32 -9.29 22.25
N SER A 57 16.67 -10.30 21.45
CA SER A 57 15.77 -10.96 20.50
C SER A 57 14.40 -11.17 21.17
N THR A 58 13.39 -10.40 20.75
CA THR A 58 12.04 -10.37 21.32
C THR A 58 11.09 -11.41 20.71
N SER A 59 11.62 -12.48 20.11
CA SER A 59 10.81 -13.58 19.54
C SER A 59 10.04 -14.44 20.57
N ASN A 60 9.75 -13.89 21.76
CA ASN A 60 8.98 -14.52 22.83
C ASN A 60 7.46 -14.39 22.64
N GLY A 61 6.97 -14.20 21.41
CA GLY A 61 5.54 -14.02 21.14
C GLY A 61 4.95 -12.80 21.86
N GLU A 62 5.68 -11.69 21.94
CA GLU A 62 5.22 -10.46 22.59
C GLU A 62 4.00 -9.83 21.90
N LEU A 63 3.82 -10.09 20.61
CA LEU A 63 2.68 -9.60 19.84
C LEU A 63 1.47 -10.54 19.92
N ALA A 64 1.62 -11.73 20.50
CA ALA A 64 0.55 -12.73 20.54
C ALA A 64 -0.74 -12.15 21.13
N GLY A 65 -1.85 -12.28 20.39
CA GLY A 65 -3.16 -11.75 20.78
C GLY A 65 -3.42 -10.30 20.36
N MET A 66 -2.43 -9.57 19.85
CA MET A 66 -2.68 -8.30 19.17
C MET A 66 -3.55 -8.55 17.94
N LYS A 67 -4.62 -7.77 17.81
CA LYS A 67 -5.54 -7.84 16.67
C LYS A 67 -5.42 -6.60 15.80
N GLY A 68 -6.11 -6.57 14.67
CA GLY A 68 -6.32 -5.34 13.91
C GLY A 68 -7.20 -5.61 12.71
N THR A 69 -7.63 -4.53 12.04
CA THR A 69 -8.50 -4.62 10.87
C THR A 69 -7.79 -4.14 9.62
N THR A 70 -7.93 -4.86 8.51
CA THR A 70 -7.48 -4.40 7.19
C THR A 70 -8.57 -4.66 6.16
N PRO A 71 -8.74 -3.81 5.12
CA PRO A 71 -9.41 -4.25 3.91
C PRO A 71 -8.77 -5.55 3.44
N LEU A 72 -9.57 -6.62 3.39
CA LEU A 72 -9.08 -7.94 3.04
C LEU A 72 -10.22 -8.84 2.63
N VAL A 73 -10.09 -9.42 1.46
CA VAL A 73 -10.87 -10.56 1.00
C VAL A 73 -10.09 -11.86 1.18
N GLU A 74 -10.79 -12.98 1.31
CA GLU A 74 -10.14 -14.29 1.28
C GLU A 74 -9.66 -14.59 -0.15
N LEU A 75 -8.36 -14.40 -0.40
CA LEU A 75 -7.77 -14.69 -1.70
C LEU A 75 -7.75 -16.20 -1.98
N SER A 76 -8.25 -16.59 -3.15
CA SER A 76 -8.20 -17.97 -3.61
C SER A 76 -6.75 -18.45 -3.75
N GLN A 77 -6.53 -19.75 -3.51
CA GLN A 77 -5.20 -20.34 -3.71
C GLN A 77 -4.74 -20.21 -5.17
N GLU A 78 -5.67 -20.29 -6.13
CA GLU A 78 -5.37 -20.09 -7.54
C GLU A 78 -4.80 -18.69 -7.82
N PHE A 79 -5.39 -17.64 -7.23
CA PHE A 79 -4.87 -16.29 -7.40
C PHE A 79 -3.49 -16.12 -6.75
N LYS A 80 -3.29 -16.67 -5.54
CA LYS A 80 -1.98 -16.66 -4.87
C LYS A 80 -0.91 -17.38 -5.69
N ASP A 81 -1.24 -18.55 -6.25
CA ASP A 81 -0.31 -19.32 -7.10
C ASP A 81 0.09 -18.53 -8.35
N ARG A 82 -0.86 -17.82 -8.97
CA ARG A 82 -0.59 -16.96 -10.13
C ARG A 82 0.28 -15.75 -9.79
N LEU A 83 0.10 -15.16 -8.61
CA LEU A 83 1.00 -14.12 -8.10
C LEU A 83 2.42 -14.68 -7.86
N LEU A 84 2.54 -15.89 -7.32
CA LEU A 84 3.83 -16.57 -7.14
C LEU A 84 4.52 -16.94 -8.46
N GLU A 85 3.77 -17.12 -9.56
CA GLU A 85 4.38 -17.22 -10.90
C GLU A 85 5.01 -15.92 -11.37
N VAL A 86 4.46 -14.78 -10.94
CA VAL A 86 5.00 -13.44 -11.26
C VAL A 86 6.19 -13.12 -10.34
N ASP A 87 6.03 -13.33 -9.04
CA ASP A 87 7.09 -13.16 -8.04
C ASP A 87 7.11 -14.33 -7.04
N PRO A 88 8.01 -15.32 -7.23
CA PRO A 88 8.16 -16.46 -6.33
C PRO A 88 8.65 -16.12 -4.91
N ALA A 89 9.06 -14.87 -4.67
CA ALA A 89 9.56 -14.43 -3.36
C ALA A 89 8.47 -13.82 -2.48
N LEU A 90 7.22 -13.73 -2.96
CA LEU A 90 6.11 -13.21 -2.17
C LEU A 90 5.91 -14.03 -0.90
N THR A 91 5.77 -13.31 0.21
CA THR A 91 5.45 -13.85 1.54
C THR A 91 4.20 -13.18 2.13
N ASP A 92 3.67 -12.19 1.42
CA ASP A 92 2.52 -11.38 1.75
C ASP A 92 1.77 -11.06 0.44
N TYR A 93 0.46 -10.79 0.53
CA TYR A 93 -0.41 -10.58 -0.63
C TYR A 93 -1.27 -9.31 -0.49
N SER A 94 -0.94 -8.43 0.46
CA SER A 94 -1.69 -7.22 0.76
C SER A 94 -1.80 -6.34 -0.49
N TYR A 95 -3.01 -5.88 -0.78
CA TYR A 95 -3.32 -4.99 -1.89
C TYR A 95 -2.98 -5.52 -3.30
N ALA A 96 -2.59 -6.79 -3.44
CA ALA A 96 -2.33 -7.40 -4.75
C ALA A 96 -3.61 -7.55 -5.59
N ALA A 97 -4.71 -7.95 -4.96
CA ALA A 97 -6.02 -8.08 -5.61
C ALA A 97 -6.59 -6.72 -6.00
N GLU A 98 -6.49 -5.75 -5.10
CA GLU A 98 -6.92 -4.37 -5.27
C GLU A 98 -6.14 -3.70 -6.41
N THR A 99 -4.84 -3.98 -6.52
CA THR A 99 -4.01 -3.50 -7.63
C THR A 99 -4.39 -4.17 -8.94
N TYR A 100 -4.60 -5.49 -8.93
CA TYR A 100 -5.05 -6.25 -10.09
C TYR A 100 -6.38 -5.72 -10.64
N ASP A 101 -7.35 -5.48 -9.74
CA ASP A 101 -8.67 -4.97 -10.09
C ASP A 101 -8.62 -3.53 -10.56
N SER A 102 -7.79 -2.67 -9.95
CA SER A 102 -7.60 -1.28 -10.42
C SER A 102 -7.16 -1.22 -11.89
N VAL A 103 -6.17 -2.05 -12.26
CA VAL A 103 -5.68 -2.16 -13.64
C VAL A 103 -6.77 -2.71 -14.56
N THR A 104 -7.50 -3.73 -14.11
CA THR A 104 -8.58 -4.36 -14.89
C THR A 104 -9.75 -3.40 -15.14
N VAL A 105 -10.16 -2.63 -14.13
CA VAL A 105 -11.22 -1.62 -14.23
C VAL A 105 -10.83 -0.53 -15.22
N ILE A 106 -9.60 -0.02 -15.17
CA ILE A 106 -9.12 0.95 -16.18
C ILE A 106 -9.19 0.36 -17.59
N ALA A 107 -8.71 -0.87 -17.78
CA ALA A 107 -8.74 -1.54 -19.07
C ALA A 107 -10.18 -1.74 -19.61
N LEU A 108 -11.12 -2.14 -18.74
CA LEU A 108 -12.53 -2.29 -19.11
C LEU A 108 -13.20 -0.95 -19.42
N ALA A 109 -12.87 0.11 -18.67
CA ALA A 109 -13.41 1.44 -18.90
C ALA A 109 -12.95 1.99 -20.27
N VAL A 110 -11.66 1.81 -20.62
CA VAL A 110 -11.13 2.17 -21.94
C VAL A 110 -11.80 1.35 -23.05
N GLU A 111 -12.01 0.05 -22.83
CA GLU A 111 -12.72 -0.81 -23.79
C GLU A 111 -14.20 -0.39 -23.94
N LYS A 112 -14.87 0.04 -22.87
CA LYS A 112 -16.25 0.55 -22.92
C LYS A 112 -16.34 1.88 -23.66
N ALA A 113 -15.42 2.80 -23.38
CA ALA A 113 -15.37 4.12 -24.01
C ALA A 113 -14.86 4.08 -25.47
N GLN A 114 -14.14 3.02 -25.83
CA GLN A 114 -13.39 2.92 -27.09
C GLN A 114 -12.41 4.10 -27.29
N ASP A 115 -11.86 4.62 -26.18
CA ASP A 115 -10.95 5.77 -26.12
C ASP A 115 -10.07 5.66 -24.86
N ASP A 116 -8.76 5.84 -25.03
CA ASP A 116 -7.75 5.95 -23.96
C ASP A 116 -7.52 7.41 -23.50
N GLY A 117 -8.23 8.37 -24.11
CA GLY A 117 -8.33 9.75 -23.63
C GLY A 117 -9.19 9.89 -22.37
N ILE A 118 -9.46 11.12 -21.95
CA ILE A 118 -10.14 11.38 -20.66
C ILE A 118 -11.55 10.76 -20.52
N ALA A 119 -12.19 10.42 -21.64
CA ALA A 119 -13.59 10.00 -21.66
C ALA A 119 -13.84 8.71 -20.85
N TYR A 120 -12.89 7.77 -20.81
CA TYR A 120 -13.07 6.48 -20.14
C TYR A 120 -13.30 6.62 -18.63
N ALA A 121 -12.83 7.70 -18.00
CA ALA A 121 -13.02 7.93 -16.58
C ALA A 121 -14.52 7.95 -16.19
N ASN A 122 -15.40 8.41 -17.09
CA ASN A 122 -16.84 8.41 -16.85
C ASN A 122 -17.48 7.01 -16.84
N GLU A 123 -16.79 6.00 -17.38
CA GLU A 123 -17.28 4.63 -17.42
C GLU A 123 -16.96 3.85 -16.13
N ILE A 124 -15.93 4.28 -15.37
CA ILE A 124 -15.36 3.51 -14.24
C ILE A 124 -16.41 3.15 -13.20
N ASN A 125 -17.22 4.09 -12.73
CA ASN A 125 -18.24 3.80 -11.71
C ASN A 125 -19.29 2.84 -12.28
N GLY A 126 -19.73 3.07 -13.52
CA GLY A 126 -20.80 2.33 -14.17
C GLY A 126 -20.47 0.86 -14.44
N ILE A 127 -19.20 0.53 -14.72
CA ILE A 127 -18.78 -0.86 -14.98
C ILE A 127 -18.63 -1.71 -13.71
N THR A 128 -18.89 -1.16 -12.53
CA THR A 128 -18.76 -1.87 -11.23
C THR A 128 -20.10 -2.07 -10.50
N ARG A 129 -21.23 -1.79 -11.15
CA ARG A 129 -22.57 -1.88 -10.56
C ARG A 129 -23.67 -2.06 -11.62
N ASP A 130 -24.82 -2.56 -11.18
CA ASP A 130 -26.10 -2.57 -11.93
C ASP A 130 -26.13 -3.30 -13.30
N GLY A 131 -25.06 -4.01 -13.66
CA GLY A 131 -24.89 -4.73 -14.92
C GLY A 131 -24.85 -6.27 -14.81
N GLU A 132 -24.49 -6.92 -15.92
CA GLU A 132 -24.25 -8.37 -15.93
C GLU A 132 -22.91 -8.67 -15.23
N LYS A 133 -22.98 -9.48 -14.16
CA LYS A 133 -21.81 -9.84 -13.36
C LYS A 133 -20.75 -10.55 -14.18
N CYS A 134 -19.51 -10.12 -14.05
CA CYS A 134 -18.33 -10.76 -14.63
C CYS A 134 -17.11 -10.52 -13.73
N THR A 135 -16.17 -11.46 -13.72
CA THR A 135 -15.11 -11.51 -12.69
C THR A 135 -13.70 -11.45 -13.27
N ASP A 136 -13.58 -11.34 -14.59
CA ASP A 136 -12.30 -11.28 -15.29
C ASP A 136 -12.40 -10.39 -16.54
N PHE A 137 -11.26 -9.84 -16.96
CA PHE A 137 -11.20 -8.94 -18.10
C PHE A 137 -11.77 -9.55 -19.39
N ALA A 138 -11.45 -10.81 -19.70
CA ALA A 138 -11.84 -11.42 -20.97
C ALA A 138 -13.37 -11.57 -21.08
N THR A 139 -14.00 -12.05 -20.01
CA THR A 139 -15.45 -12.20 -19.91
C THR A 139 -16.14 -10.84 -19.95
N CYS A 140 -15.67 -9.86 -19.17
CA CYS A 140 -16.26 -8.52 -19.15
C CYS A 140 -16.10 -7.79 -20.49
N ALA A 141 -14.92 -7.85 -21.10
CA ALA A 141 -14.67 -7.23 -22.41
C ALA A 141 -15.54 -7.86 -23.51
N ALA A 142 -15.84 -9.16 -23.43
CA ALA A 142 -16.77 -9.81 -24.36
C ALA A 142 -18.19 -9.26 -24.21
N LEU A 143 -18.68 -9.11 -22.97
CA LEU A 143 -20.00 -8.51 -22.70
C LEU A 143 -20.09 -7.05 -23.18
N ILE A 144 -19.03 -6.26 -22.94
CA ILE A 144 -18.93 -4.88 -23.44
C ILE A 144 -19.02 -4.84 -24.96
N LYS A 145 -18.32 -5.74 -25.67
CA LYS A 145 -18.36 -5.85 -27.14
C LYS A 145 -19.73 -6.26 -27.68
N GLU A 146 -20.52 -6.99 -26.89
CA GLU A 146 -21.92 -7.30 -27.18
C GLU A 146 -22.87 -6.12 -26.94
N GLY A 147 -22.36 -5.00 -26.41
CA GLY A 147 -23.14 -3.81 -26.08
C GLY A 147 -23.90 -3.92 -24.75
N LYS A 148 -23.49 -4.85 -23.87
CA LYS A 148 -24.08 -5.01 -22.54
C LYS A 148 -23.42 -4.09 -21.53
N ASP A 149 -24.15 -3.81 -20.46
CA ASP A 149 -23.61 -3.19 -19.26
C ASP A 149 -23.09 -4.29 -18.33
N VAL A 150 -21.93 -4.05 -17.73
CA VAL A 150 -21.22 -5.03 -16.91
C VAL A 150 -21.17 -4.56 -15.47
N ASP A 151 -21.12 -5.52 -14.58
CA ASP A 151 -20.84 -5.33 -13.16
C ASP A 151 -19.58 -6.16 -12.86
N TYR A 152 -18.42 -5.53 -13.04
CA TYR A 152 -17.13 -6.13 -12.73
C TYR A 152 -16.99 -6.30 -11.22
N ASP A 153 -16.85 -7.55 -10.81
CA ASP A 153 -16.69 -7.97 -9.43
C ASP A 153 -15.46 -8.88 -9.37
N GLY A 154 -14.31 -8.22 -9.26
CA GLY A 154 -13.01 -8.83 -9.44
C GLY A 154 -12.51 -9.62 -8.23
N VAL A 155 -11.19 -9.68 -8.10
CA VAL A 155 -10.53 -10.45 -7.05
C VAL A 155 -10.71 -9.82 -5.68
N SER A 156 -10.69 -8.49 -5.57
CA SER A 156 -10.83 -7.75 -4.30
C SER A 156 -12.27 -7.35 -3.96
N GLY A 157 -13.25 -7.77 -4.78
CA GLY A 157 -14.62 -7.30 -4.71
C GLY A 157 -15.36 -7.56 -3.38
N PRO A 158 -16.60 -7.06 -3.25
CA PRO A 158 -17.35 -6.26 -4.21
C PRO A 158 -16.83 -4.83 -4.33
N LEU A 159 -16.72 -4.32 -5.56
CA LEU A 159 -16.28 -2.94 -5.80
C LEU A 159 -17.44 -1.95 -5.64
N GLU A 160 -18.54 -2.06 -6.40
CA GLU A 160 -19.74 -1.22 -6.26
C GLU A 160 -19.44 0.30 -6.07
N PHE A 161 -18.63 0.91 -6.92
CA PHE A 161 -18.05 2.25 -6.65
C PHE A 161 -19.06 3.38 -6.58
N SER A 162 -19.09 4.11 -5.46
CA SER A 162 -19.86 5.34 -5.29
C SER A 162 -19.48 6.39 -6.33
N GLY A 163 -20.26 7.48 -6.44
CA GLY A 163 -19.90 8.60 -7.32
C GLY A 163 -18.53 9.25 -7.05
N ASN A 164 -17.96 9.03 -5.86
CA ASN A 164 -16.62 9.48 -5.48
C ASN A 164 -15.50 8.52 -5.94
N GLY A 165 -15.84 7.45 -6.66
CA GLY A 165 -14.84 6.52 -7.20
C GLY A 165 -14.24 5.56 -6.18
N GLU A 166 -15.00 5.17 -5.15
CA GLU A 166 -14.56 4.29 -4.06
C GLU A 166 -15.61 3.24 -3.69
N PRO A 167 -15.22 2.08 -3.09
CA PRO A 167 -16.16 1.02 -2.78
C PRO A 167 -17.22 1.42 -1.75
N LEU A 168 -18.46 1.03 -2.01
CA LEU A 168 -19.55 1.13 -1.03
C LEU A 168 -19.65 -0.07 -0.09
N LYS A 169 -18.99 -1.17 -0.43
CA LYS A 169 -18.93 -2.38 0.38
C LYS A 169 -17.51 -2.89 0.38
N ALA A 170 -17.12 -3.51 1.49
CA ALA A 170 -15.83 -4.18 1.58
C ALA A 170 -15.88 -5.26 2.65
N SER A 171 -15.05 -6.27 2.44
CA SER A 171 -14.69 -7.23 3.47
C SER A 171 -13.49 -6.73 4.26
N TYR A 172 -13.55 -6.83 5.58
CA TYR A 172 -12.45 -6.54 6.48
C TYR A 172 -11.99 -7.81 7.17
N GLY A 173 -10.72 -8.13 7.02
CA GLY A 173 -10.07 -9.14 7.86
C GLY A 173 -9.85 -8.58 9.26
N VAL A 174 -10.23 -9.33 10.28
CA VAL A 174 -9.79 -9.15 11.67
C VAL A 174 -8.65 -10.13 11.88
N LEU A 175 -7.42 -9.62 11.80
CA LEU A 175 -6.20 -10.40 11.84
C LEU A 175 -5.70 -10.46 13.28
N GLN A 176 -5.01 -11.54 13.63
CA GLN A 176 -4.43 -11.71 14.96
C GLN A 176 -3.03 -12.29 14.89
N PHE A 177 -2.11 -11.71 15.67
CA PHE A 177 -0.77 -12.26 15.85
C PHE A 177 -0.79 -13.52 16.72
N GLY A 178 -0.08 -14.56 16.25
CA GLY A 178 0.17 -15.82 16.94
C GLY A 178 1.37 -15.76 17.87
N ALA A 179 1.76 -16.94 18.37
CA ALA A 179 2.82 -17.09 19.37
C ALA A 179 4.25 -16.82 18.84
N ASP A 180 4.42 -16.70 17.52
CA ASP A 180 5.67 -16.46 16.82
C ASP A 180 5.81 -15.03 16.29
N ASN A 181 4.96 -14.11 16.75
CA ASN A 181 4.86 -12.75 16.22
C ASN A 181 4.53 -12.71 14.71
N ARG A 182 3.92 -13.74 14.14
CA ARG A 182 3.35 -13.70 12.78
C ARG A 182 1.84 -13.72 12.83
N LEU A 183 1.19 -13.24 11.77
CA LEU A 183 -0.26 -13.35 11.65
C LEU A 183 -0.62 -14.83 11.54
N ASP A 184 -1.60 -15.24 12.35
CA ASP A 184 -2.14 -16.60 12.32
C ASP A 184 -3.41 -16.60 11.46
N ASP A 185 -3.27 -17.02 10.20
CA ASP A 185 -4.37 -17.08 9.24
C ASP A 185 -5.56 -17.92 9.75
N SER A 186 -5.32 -18.89 10.64
CA SER A 186 -6.38 -19.72 11.22
C SER A 186 -7.26 -18.97 12.23
N LEU A 187 -6.80 -17.79 12.69
CA LEU A 187 -7.53 -16.89 13.59
C LEU A 187 -8.21 -15.74 12.85
N THR A 188 -7.93 -15.56 11.56
CA THR A 188 -8.54 -14.49 10.76
C THR A 188 -10.03 -14.70 10.61
N THR A 189 -10.82 -13.67 10.94
CA THR A 189 -12.26 -13.63 10.69
C THR A 189 -12.61 -12.47 9.77
N TYR A 190 -13.68 -12.58 9.00
CA TYR A 190 -14.09 -11.55 8.05
C TYR A 190 -15.35 -10.82 8.51
N ILE A 191 -15.35 -9.50 8.37
CA ILE A 191 -16.50 -8.63 8.63
C ILE A 191 -16.84 -7.91 7.33
N GLU A 192 -18.03 -8.18 6.80
CA GLU A 192 -18.59 -7.39 5.72
C GLU A 192 -19.08 -6.05 6.27
N ALA A 193 -18.64 -4.95 5.65
CA ALA A 193 -19.03 -3.61 6.02
C ALA A 193 -19.49 -2.83 4.79
N ALA A 194 -20.49 -1.98 4.99
CA ALA A 194 -20.98 -1.07 3.97
C ALA A 194 -20.70 0.37 4.39
N ALA A 195 -20.38 1.22 3.41
CA ALA A 195 -20.32 2.65 3.59
C ALA A 195 -21.68 3.20 4.04
N PRO A 196 -21.70 4.32 4.79
CA PRO A 196 -22.92 5.03 5.12
C PRO A 196 -23.76 5.34 3.88
N ALA A 197 -25.09 5.36 4.01
CA ALA A 197 -26.00 5.56 2.88
C ALA A 197 -25.80 6.91 2.15
N ASP A 198 -25.28 7.92 2.85
CA ASP A 198 -24.94 9.23 2.29
C ASP A 198 -23.59 9.26 1.55
N ALA A 199 -22.83 8.16 1.56
CA ALA A 199 -21.62 7.99 0.75
C ALA A 199 -21.94 7.59 -0.71
N ASP A 200 -23.13 7.04 -1.00
CA ASP A 200 -23.55 6.75 -2.37
C ASP A 200 -24.08 8.02 -3.04
N VAL A 201 -23.16 8.75 -3.65
CA VAL A 201 -23.43 10.00 -4.38
C VAL A 201 -23.38 9.78 -5.89
N ALA A 202 -23.90 10.75 -6.65
CA ALA A 202 -23.83 10.71 -8.11
C ALA A 202 -22.38 10.88 -8.61
N PRO A 203 -21.96 10.18 -9.67
CA PRO A 203 -20.62 10.35 -10.26
C PRO A 203 -20.32 11.78 -10.68
N ILE A 204 -19.08 12.20 -10.45
CA ILE A 204 -18.55 13.48 -10.93
C ILE A 204 -18.05 13.28 -12.37
N PRO A 205 -18.57 14.01 -13.37
CA PRO A 205 -18.08 13.90 -14.73
C PRO A 205 -16.61 14.30 -14.84
N ALA A 206 -15.86 13.57 -15.66
CA ALA A 206 -14.45 13.85 -15.91
C ALA A 206 -14.27 15.21 -16.62
N GLU A 207 -13.39 16.08 -16.09
CA GLU A 207 -13.10 17.40 -16.68
C GLU A 207 -11.69 17.50 -17.27
N GLY A 208 -11.60 17.82 -18.56
CA GLY A 208 -10.34 18.03 -19.28
C GLY A 208 -10.46 17.73 -20.78
N ASP A 209 -9.35 17.79 -21.50
CA ASP A 209 -9.30 17.61 -22.96
C ASP A 209 -8.23 16.62 -23.46
N ARG A 210 -7.63 15.82 -22.56
CA ARG A 210 -6.65 14.78 -22.90
C ARG A 210 -7.21 13.85 -23.98
N LYS A 211 -6.42 13.65 -25.03
CA LYS A 211 -6.72 12.75 -26.16
C LYS A 211 -5.90 11.48 -26.04
N GLY A 212 -6.55 10.36 -26.34
CA GLY A 212 -5.89 9.07 -26.46
C GLY A 212 -5.00 8.99 -27.71
N ASP A 213 -4.03 8.09 -27.68
CA ASP A 213 -3.20 7.72 -28.85
C ASP A 213 -3.52 6.30 -29.37
N GLY A 214 -4.53 5.67 -28.75
CA GLY A 214 -5.02 4.34 -29.05
C GLY A 214 -4.13 3.24 -28.47
N VAL A 215 -3.29 3.51 -27.48
CA VAL A 215 -2.47 2.52 -26.75
C VAL A 215 -2.59 2.80 -25.25
N LEU A 216 -3.34 1.95 -24.54
CA LEU A 216 -3.45 2.06 -23.09
C LEU A 216 -2.08 1.86 -22.42
N THR A 217 -1.54 2.94 -21.88
CA THR A 217 -0.28 2.98 -21.13
C THR A 217 -0.55 3.33 -19.68
N ILE A 218 -0.25 2.40 -18.78
CA ILE A 218 -0.53 2.52 -17.34
C ILE A 218 0.79 2.68 -16.59
N GLY A 219 0.95 3.80 -15.90
CA GLY A 219 2.02 4.03 -14.94
C GLY A 219 1.68 3.47 -13.56
N SER A 220 2.67 3.31 -12.70
CA SER A 220 2.45 3.09 -11.27
C SER A 220 3.35 3.93 -10.39
N ILE A 221 2.84 4.31 -9.23
CA ILE A 221 3.57 4.92 -8.11
C ILE A 221 3.32 4.06 -6.86
N LEU A 222 3.85 2.84 -6.89
CA LEU A 222 3.76 1.88 -5.78
C LEU A 222 5.06 1.93 -4.95
N PRO A 223 5.02 1.65 -3.65
CA PRO A 223 6.15 1.89 -2.76
C PRO A 223 7.28 0.89 -3.00
N GLN A 224 8.41 1.35 -3.54
CA GLN A 224 9.67 0.59 -3.59
C GLN A 224 10.62 1.01 -2.47
N THR A 225 10.49 2.25 -2.01
CA THR A 225 11.22 2.80 -0.87
C THR A 225 10.26 3.46 0.13
N GLY A 226 10.77 3.77 1.31
CA GLY A 226 10.01 4.42 2.37
C GLY A 226 9.30 3.44 3.32
N SER A 227 8.48 4.01 4.21
CA SER A 227 7.82 3.32 5.31
C SER A 227 6.81 2.23 4.88
N LEU A 228 6.31 2.33 3.64
CA LEU A 228 5.38 1.36 3.05
C LEU A 228 6.03 0.41 2.04
N ALA A 229 7.36 0.36 1.93
CA ALA A 229 8.05 -0.47 0.93
C ALA A 229 7.71 -1.97 1.03
N PHE A 230 7.19 -2.44 2.16
CA PHE A 230 6.72 -3.81 2.34
C PHE A 230 5.48 -4.14 1.49
N LEU A 231 4.66 -3.15 1.12
CA LEU A 231 3.50 -3.32 0.23
C LEU A 231 3.89 -3.42 -1.25
N GLY A 232 5.09 -2.96 -1.62
CA GLY A 232 5.55 -2.91 -3.00
C GLY A 232 5.48 -4.27 -3.72
N PRO A 233 6.15 -5.32 -3.22
CA PRO A 233 6.19 -6.61 -3.90
C PRO A 233 4.81 -7.18 -4.27
N PRO A 234 3.83 -7.32 -3.34
CA PRO A 234 2.51 -7.84 -3.70
C PRO A 234 1.74 -6.92 -4.67
N GLU A 235 1.78 -5.60 -4.47
CA GLU A 235 1.11 -4.65 -5.38
C GLU A 235 1.71 -4.72 -6.80
N PHE A 236 3.05 -4.74 -6.94
CA PHE A 236 3.70 -4.88 -8.25
C PHE A 236 3.43 -6.23 -8.91
N ALA A 237 3.25 -7.30 -8.14
CA ALA A 237 2.86 -8.60 -8.68
C ALA A 237 1.41 -8.57 -9.20
N GLY A 238 0.48 -7.94 -8.48
CA GLY A 238 -0.88 -7.70 -8.93
C GLY A 238 -0.95 -6.87 -10.22
N PHE A 239 -0.15 -5.79 -10.28
CA PHE A 239 -0.02 -4.93 -11.45
C PHE A 239 0.45 -5.70 -12.70
N ASP A 240 1.52 -6.48 -12.56
CA ASP A 240 2.05 -7.27 -13.67
C ASP A 240 1.11 -8.39 -14.11
N LEU A 241 0.45 -9.05 -13.14
CA LEU A 241 -0.48 -10.13 -13.42
C LEU A 241 -1.69 -9.61 -14.23
N ALA A 242 -2.27 -8.48 -13.83
CA ALA A 242 -3.39 -7.88 -14.57
C ALA A 242 -3.00 -7.54 -16.01
N ILE A 243 -1.86 -6.87 -16.22
CA ILE A 243 -1.38 -6.55 -17.58
C ILE A 243 -1.14 -7.82 -18.40
N LYS A 244 -0.55 -8.85 -17.80
CA LYS A 244 -0.33 -10.16 -18.45
C LYS A 244 -1.64 -10.77 -18.92
N ASP A 245 -2.67 -10.78 -18.08
CA ASP A 245 -3.96 -11.41 -18.39
C ASP A 245 -4.75 -10.60 -19.42
N ILE A 246 -4.75 -9.28 -19.31
CA ILE A 246 -5.38 -8.37 -20.29
C ILE A 246 -4.76 -8.59 -21.67
N ASN A 247 -3.43 -8.63 -21.76
CA ASN A 247 -2.73 -8.85 -23.02
C ASN A 247 -2.95 -10.27 -23.56
N ALA A 248 -3.00 -11.29 -22.69
CA ALA A 248 -3.35 -12.65 -23.08
C ALA A 248 -4.78 -12.76 -23.64
N ALA A 249 -5.70 -11.90 -23.20
CA ALA A 249 -7.07 -11.80 -23.70
C ALA A 249 -7.21 -10.97 -25.00
N GLY A 250 -6.10 -10.49 -25.58
CA GLY A 250 -6.07 -9.72 -26.82
C GLY A 250 -5.93 -8.21 -26.64
N GLY A 251 -5.67 -7.76 -25.40
CA GLY A 251 -5.39 -6.37 -25.08
C GLY A 251 -6.63 -5.46 -25.10
N VAL A 252 -6.37 -4.15 -25.15
CA VAL A 252 -7.37 -3.08 -25.10
C VAL A 252 -7.27 -2.29 -26.41
N LEU A 253 -8.42 -1.97 -27.01
CA LEU A 253 -8.47 -1.36 -28.37
C LEU A 253 -7.70 -2.19 -29.43
N GLY A 254 -7.60 -3.51 -29.20
CA GLY A 254 -6.87 -4.45 -30.06
C GLY A 254 -5.35 -4.35 -30.00
N LYS A 255 -4.79 -3.74 -28.96
CA LYS A 255 -3.33 -3.64 -28.73
C LYS A 255 -2.97 -4.04 -27.30
N ASP A 256 -1.74 -4.50 -27.13
CA ASP A 256 -1.19 -4.80 -25.81
C ASP A 256 -1.10 -3.52 -24.96
N VAL A 257 -1.52 -3.64 -23.70
CA VAL A 257 -1.34 -2.64 -22.64
C VAL A 257 0.14 -2.55 -22.27
N VAL A 258 0.61 -1.32 -22.06
CA VAL A 258 1.99 -1.02 -21.66
C VAL A 258 2.02 -0.62 -20.18
N GLY A 259 2.75 -1.36 -19.36
CA GLY A 259 2.97 -1.04 -17.94
C GLY A 259 4.29 -0.33 -17.68
N ILE A 260 4.29 0.74 -16.88
CA ILE A 260 5.48 1.47 -16.46
C ILE A 260 5.51 1.56 -14.93
N LYS A 261 6.43 0.81 -14.31
CA LYS A 261 6.60 0.81 -12.85
C LYS A 261 7.37 2.03 -12.37
N GLY A 262 6.97 2.56 -11.22
CA GLY A 262 7.67 3.66 -10.57
C GLY A 262 7.48 3.67 -9.06
N ASP A 263 8.44 4.29 -8.37
CA ASP A 263 8.46 4.39 -6.91
C ASP A 263 7.64 5.59 -6.43
N SER A 264 6.91 5.41 -5.33
CA SER A 264 6.23 6.47 -4.61
C SER A 264 7.14 7.15 -3.56
N GLY A 265 8.07 6.41 -2.95
CA GLY A 265 8.72 6.81 -1.72
C GLY A 265 7.72 7.17 -0.60
N ASP A 266 8.14 8.06 0.30
CA ASP A 266 7.28 8.64 1.33
C ASP A 266 6.81 10.06 0.97
N ALA A 267 5.73 10.51 1.61
CA ALA A 267 5.17 11.86 1.45
C ALA A 267 6.16 12.99 1.83
N THR A 268 7.24 12.64 2.52
CA THR A 268 8.30 13.55 2.96
C THR A 268 9.43 13.69 1.93
N THR A 269 9.32 13.00 0.79
CA THR A 269 10.29 12.97 -0.31
C THR A 269 9.67 13.43 -1.62
N ASP A 270 10.50 13.80 -2.60
CA ASP A 270 10.02 14.19 -3.94
C ASP A 270 9.88 13.00 -4.91
N THR A 271 9.96 11.76 -4.42
CA THR A 271 10.06 10.56 -5.27
C THR A 271 8.82 10.39 -6.15
N ALA A 272 7.61 10.34 -5.57
CA ALA A 272 6.36 10.27 -6.33
C ALA A 272 6.23 11.41 -7.36
N SER A 273 6.54 12.64 -6.96
CA SER A 273 6.45 13.82 -7.84
C SER A 273 7.33 13.67 -9.09
N LYS A 274 8.57 13.17 -8.94
CA LYS A 274 9.51 12.91 -10.05
C LYS A 274 9.07 11.73 -10.91
N THR A 275 8.57 10.67 -10.29
CA THR A 275 8.03 9.50 -10.99
C THR A 275 6.84 9.90 -11.87
N VAL A 276 5.91 10.69 -11.34
CA VAL A 276 4.78 11.23 -12.10
C VAL A 276 5.24 12.11 -13.26
N ASP A 277 6.19 13.03 -13.06
CA ASP A 277 6.71 13.87 -14.15
C ASP A 277 7.29 13.02 -15.30
N ALA A 278 8.00 11.95 -14.97
CA ALA A 278 8.56 11.03 -15.95
C ALA A 278 7.47 10.22 -16.69
N GLN A 279 6.43 9.79 -15.98
CA GLN A 279 5.32 9.03 -16.56
C GLN A 279 4.41 9.90 -17.44
N LEU A 280 4.08 11.12 -16.99
CA LEU A 280 3.34 12.09 -17.81
C LEU A 280 4.11 12.44 -19.10
N SER A 281 5.43 12.55 -19.02
CA SER A 281 6.29 12.74 -20.21
C SER A 281 6.30 11.54 -21.16
N GLN A 282 5.93 10.36 -20.68
CA GLN A 282 5.75 9.13 -21.46
C GLN A 282 4.30 8.93 -21.92
N ASN A 283 3.45 9.95 -21.73
CA ASN A 283 2.04 9.95 -22.15
C ASN A 283 1.18 8.84 -21.51
N VAL A 284 1.40 8.48 -20.24
CA VAL A 284 0.52 7.52 -19.53
C VAL A 284 -0.93 8.01 -19.49
N ASP A 285 -1.88 7.08 -19.59
CA ASP A 285 -3.32 7.34 -19.56
C ASP A 285 -3.91 7.20 -18.16
N ALA A 286 -3.28 6.36 -17.34
CA ALA A 286 -3.61 6.15 -15.94
C ALA A 286 -2.34 5.93 -15.10
N ILE A 287 -2.43 6.23 -13.80
CA ILE A 287 -1.40 5.96 -12.81
C ILE A 287 -2.03 5.18 -11.65
N ILE A 288 -1.54 3.96 -11.42
CA ILE A 288 -1.92 3.15 -10.26
C ILE A 288 -1.12 3.61 -9.02
N GLY A 289 -1.81 3.92 -7.93
CA GLY A 289 -1.23 4.37 -6.67
C GLY A 289 -1.61 5.80 -6.27
N ALA A 290 -1.00 6.36 -5.22
CA ALA A 290 -0.03 5.70 -4.35
C ALA A 290 -0.73 4.93 -3.23
N ALA A 291 -0.02 3.97 -2.62
CA ALA A 291 -0.51 3.26 -1.44
C ALA A 291 -0.76 4.20 -0.25
N SER A 292 0.13 5.18 -0.03
CA SER A 292 -0.05 6.19 1.01
C SER A 292 -1.05 7.28 0.58
N SER A 293 -2.00 7.57 1.46
CA SER A 293 -2.89 8.74 1.34
C SER A 293 -2.09 10.05 1.30
N GLY A 294 -1.07 10.18 2.16
CA GLY A 294 -0.21 11.35 2.20
C GLY A 294 0.55 11.56 0.91
N VAL A 295 1.11 10.50 0.31
CA VAL A 295 1.79 10.58 -0.98
C VAL A 295 0.83 10.98 -2.09
N SER A 296 -0.36 10.37 -2.14
CA SER A 296 -1.36 10.67 -3.17
C SER A 296 -1.77 12.14 -3.17
N LEU A 297 -1.98 12.73 -1.99
CA LEU A 297 -2.26 14.15 -1.83
C LEU A 297 -1.13 15.07 -2.34
N THR A 298 0.11 14.59 -2.47
CA THR A 298 1.21 15.38 -3.05
C THR A 298 1.21 15.44 -4.57
N VAL A 299 0.52 14.51 -5.24
CA VAL A 299 0.58 14.35 -6.71
C VAL A 299 -0.77 14.39 -7.41
N ILE A 300 -1.89 14.23 -6.70
CA ILE A 300 -3.23 14.17 -7.28
C ILE A 300 -3.55 15.38 -8.17
N ASP A 301 -3.25 16.60 -7.71
CA ASP A 301 -3.46 17.81 -8.52
C ASP A 301 -2.64 17.80 -9.82
N LYS A 302 -1.41 17.26 -9.77
CA LYS A 302 -0.53 17.17 -10.93
C LYS A 302 -1.08 16.18 -11.96
N ILE A 303 -1.51 15.01 -11.49
CA ILE A 303 -2.02 13.92 -12.33
C ILE A 303 -3.34 14.35 -12.99
N THR A 304 -4.29 14.84 -12.19
CA THR A 304 -5.62 15.24 -12.67
C THR A 304 -5.57 16.50 -13.52
N ALA A 305 -4.63 17.43 -13.29
CA ALA A 305 -4.40 18.56 -14.19
C ALA A 305 -3.90 18.14 -15.58
N ALA A 306 -3.26 16.98 -15.71
CA ALA A 306 -2.86 16.41 -16.99
C ALA A 306 -3.99 15.60 -17.66
N GLY A 307 -5.16 15.50 -17.05
CA GLY A 307 -6.29 14.71 -17.54
C GLY A 307 -6.05 13.20 -17.46
N VAL A 308 -5.14 12.76 -16.58
CA VAL A 308 -4.79 11.35 -16.35
C VAL A 308 -5.53 10.85 -15.12
N VAL A 309 -6.01 9.61 -15.16
CA VAL A 309 -6.65 8.99 -14.00
C VAL A 309 -5.60 8.57 -12.97
N GLN A 310 -5.86 8.87 -11.70
CA GLN A 310 -5.14 8.26 -10.59
C GLN A 310 -6.04 7.21 -9.93
N PHE A 311 -5.55 5.98 -9.80
CA PHE A 311 -6.33 4.89 -9.20
C PHE A 311 -5.50 4.21 -8.12
N SER A 312 -5.81 4.44 -6.84
CA SER A 312 -5.05 3.82 -5.75
C SER A 312 -5.60 2.46 -5.34
N PRO A 313 -4.73 1.45 -5.12
CA PRO A 313 -5.17 0.19 -4.57
C PRO A 313 -5.36 0.19 -3.05
N ALA A 314 -4.77 1.15 -2.31
CA ALA A 314 -4.59 0.99 -0.86
C ALA A 314 -4.91 2.23 0.00
N ASN A 315 -4.98 3.45 -0.55
CA ASN A 315 -5.12 4.63 0.29
C ASN A 315 -6.55 4.82 0.85
N THR A 316 -6.69 4.90 2.17
CA THR A 316 -8.00 4.85 2.84
C THR A 316 -8.48 6.20 3.38
N SER A 317 -7.66 7.25 3.40
CA SER A 317 -8.02 8.53 4.02
C SER A 317 -9.33 9.10 3.47
N LYS A 318 -10.24 9.48 4.36
CA LYS A 318 -11.50 10.15 3.98
C LYS A 318 -11.30 11.47 3.25
N LYS A 319 -10.13 12.12 3.37
CA LYS A 319 -9.81 13.37 2.65
C LYS A 319 -9.74 13.20 1.13
N LEU A 320 -9.68 11.96 0.66
CA LEU A 320 -9.66 11.63 -0.76
C LEU A 320 -11.08 11.39 -1.30
N SER A 321 -12.08 11.14 -0.45
CA SER A 321 -13.45 10.85 -0.87
C SER A 321 -14.14 12.04 -1.53
N ASP A 322 -13.88 13.27 -1.08
CA ASP A 322 -14.49 14.49 -1.62
C ASP A 322 -13.45 15.44 -2.23
N TYR A 323 -12.28 14.90 -2.60
CA TYR A 323 -11.21 15.69 -3.18
C TYR A 323 -11.66 16.27 -4.53
N ALA A 324 -11.26 17.51 -4.83
CA ALA A 324 -11.59 18.16 -6.09
C ALA A 324 -10.69 17.63 -7.23
N ASP A 325 -10.89 16.38 -7.63
CA ASP A 325 -10.02 15.63 -8.56
C ASP A 325 -10.45 15.70 -10.03
N LYS A 326 -11.54 16.41 -10.33
CA LYS A 326 -12.13 16.52 -11.68
C LYS A 326 -12.72 15.22 -12.25
N GLY A 327 -13.20 14.31 -11.40
CA GLY A 327 -13.74 13.00 -11.81
C GLY A 327 -12.65 12.04 -12.30
N LEU A 328 -11.41 12.17 -11.78
CA LEU A 328 -10.23 11.46 -12.27
C LEU A 328 -9.47 10.70 -11.17
N TYR A 329 -9.96 10.71 -9.94
CA TYR A 329 -9.38 9.91 -8.87
C TYR A 329 -10.33 8.80 -8.43
N PHE A 330 -9.77 7.62 -8.21
CA PHE A 330 -10.47 6.42 -7.79
C PHE A 330 -9.62 5.63 -6.79
N ARG A 331 -10.26 4.75 -6.03
CA ARG A 331 -9.58 3.75 -5.21
C ARG A 331 -10.37 2.45 -5.13
N SER A 332 -9.67 1.33 -5.00
CA SER A 332 -10.28 0.02 -4.73
C SER A 332 -10.25 -0.35 -3.25
N ALA A 333 -9.38 0.29 -2.45
CA ALA A 333 -9.49 0.24 -1.00
C ALA A 333 -10.70 1.07 -0.49
N PRO A 334 -11.46 0.57 0.49
CA PRO A 334 -12.54 1.31 1.13
C PRO A 334 -12.01 2.47 1.99
N SER A 335 -12.86 3.48 2.20
CA SER A 335 -12.56 4.63 3.07
C SER A 335 -12.41 4.26 4.55
N ASP A 336 -11.56 5.00 5.27
CA ASP A 336 -11.40 4.95 6.73
C ASP A 336 -12.71 5.19 7.49
N ILE A 337 -13.70 5.84 6.85
CA ILE A 337 -15.06 5.99 7.39
C ILE A 337 -15.64 4.62 7.76
N VAL A 338 -15.38 3.62 6.91
CA VAL A 338 -15.86 2.24 7.10
C VAL A 338 -14.97 1.52 8.11
N GLN A 339 -13.64 1.57 7.94
CA GLN A 339 -12.70 0.86 8.81
C GLN A 339 -12.75 1.33 10.26
N GLY A 340 -12.89 2.64 10.51
CA GLY A 340 -13.02 3.19 11.86
C GLY A 340 -14.23 2.63 12.61
N ALA A 341 -15.33 2.35 11.91
CA ALA A 341 -16.50 1.69 12.49
C ALA A 341 -16.25 0.21 12.78
N VAL A 342 -15.64 -0.53 11.84
CA VAL A 342 -15.30 -1.95 11.99
C VAL A 342 -14.31 -2.16 13.14
N LEU A 343 -13.24 -1.36 13.19
CA LEU A 343 -12.25 -1.43 14.25
C LEU A 343 -12.86 -1.11 15.62
N ALA A 344 -13.74 -0.11 15.70
CA ALA A 344 -14.48 0.17 16.94
C ALA A 344 -15.36 -1.03 17.36
N GLU A 345 -16.03 -1.69 16.42
CA GLU A 345 -16.82 -2.89 16.70
C GLU A 345 -15.96 -4.03 17.25
N VAL A 346 -14.81 -4.32 16.65
CA VAL A 346 -13.86 -5.33 17.15
C VAL A 346 -13.40 -5.00 18.58
N ILE A 347 -12.96 -3.77 18.81
CA ILE A 347 -12.47 -3.31 20.13
C ILE A 347 -13.55 -3.47 21.21
N LYS A 348 -14.79 -3.06 20.92
CA LYS A 348 -15.92 -3.17 21.84
C LYS A 348 -16.40 -4.60 22.00
N GLY A 349 -16.41 -5.39 20.93
CA GLY A 349 -16.79 -6.80 20.93
C GLY A 349 -15.89 -7.65 21.83
N ASP A 350 -14.61 -7.29 21.88
CA ASP A 350 -13.65 -7.86 22.82
C ASP A 350 -13.84 -7.33 24.26
N GLY A 351 -14.75 -6.39 24.51
CA GLY A 351 -15.12 -5.86 25.84
C GLY A 351 -14.20 -4.74 26.33
N ALA A 352 -13.48 -4.04 25.46
CA ALA A 352 -12.75 -2.83 25.85
C ALA A 352 -13.69 -1.63 26.02
N SER A 353 -13.38 -0.74 26.96
CA SER A 353 -14.24 0.37 27.35
C SER A 353 -13.50 1.69 27.58
N ASN A 354 -12.19 1.64 27.79
CA ASN A 354 -11.31 2.79 27.99
C ASN A 354 -10.14 2.68 27.03
N VAL A 355 -10.30 3.28 25.86
CA VAL A 355 -9.39 3.09 24.73
C VAL A 355 -8.45 4.29 24.61
N ALA A 356 -7.16 4.04 24.48
CA ALA A 356 -6.21 5.04 24.02
C ALA A 356 -5.96 4.86 22.51
N ILE A 357 -5.80 5.97 21.80
CA ILE A 357 -5.44 5.97 20.38
C ILE A 357 -4.07 6.62 20.24
N ILE A 358 -3.18 6.01 19.47
CA ILE A 358 -1.91 6.60 19.04
C ILE A 358 -1.86 6.56 17.51
N ALA A 359 -1.62 7.71 16.88
CA ALA A 359 -1.74 7.84 15.43
C ALA A 359 -0.64 8.73 14.82
N ARG A 360 -0.16 8.36 13.64
CA ARG A 360 0.80 9.18 12.88
C ARG A 360 0.22 10.52 12.45
N ASN A 361 1.08 11.54 12.38
CA ASN A 361 0.70 12.91 12.05
C ASN A 361 0.56 13.17 10.53
N ASP A 362 -0.34 12.43 9.88
CA ASP A 362 -0.70 12.68 8.49
C ASP A 362 -2.21 12.56 8.23
N ALA A 363 -2.62 12.74 6.98
CA ALA A 363 -4.03 12.71 6.57
C ALA A 363 -4.72 11.36 6.81
N TYR A 364 -3.97 10.27 6.81
CA TYR A 364 -4.47 8.92 7.10
C TYR A 364 -4.59 8.75 8.62
N GLY A 365 -3.49 8.91 9.36
CA GLY A 365 -3.46 8.67 10.80
C GLY A 365 -4.44 9.55 11.58
N THR A 366 -4.46 10.86 11.30
CA THR A 366 -5.38 11.78 11.99
C THR A 366 -6.84 11.57 11.59
N GLY A 367 -7.10 11.19 10.33
CA GLY A 367 -8.45 10.94 9.81
C GLY A 367 -9.07 9.69 10.45
N LEU A 368 -8.34 8.57 10.41
CA LEU A 368 -8.80 7.31 11.01
C LEU A 368 -8.91 7.40 12.53
N ALA A 369 -8.01 8.13 13.20
CA ALA A 369 -8.10 8.34 14.65
C ALA A 369 -9.38 9.08 15.06
N GLU A 370 -9.79 10.10 14.29
CA GLU A 370 -11.04 10.82 14.50
C GLU A 370 -12.26 9.93 14.30
N ASP A 371 -12.29 9.15 13.20
CA ASP A 371 -13.42 8.27 12.89
C ASP A 371 -13.53 7.12 13.90
N LEU A 372 -12.40 6.53 14.29
CA LEU A 372 -12.35 5.52 15.35
C LEU A 372 -12.86 6.08 16.67
N ALA A 373 -12.38 7.26 17.08
CA ALA A 373 -12.82 7.89 18.33
C ALA A 373 -14.33 8.13 18.35
N LYS A 374 -14.88 8.70 17.27
CA LYS A 374 -16.31 8.93 17.08
C LYS A 374 -17.13 7.64 17.21
N ASN A 375 -16.68 6.55 16.58
CA ASN A 375 -17.40 5.27 16.59
C ASN A 375 -17.28 4.51 17.93
N LEU A 376 -16.16 4.66 18.64
CA LEU A 376 -15.99 4.17 20.00
C LEU A 376 -16.95 4.88 20.97
N GLU A 377 -16.98 6.22 20.93
CA GLU A 377 -17.83 7.05 21.79
C GLU A 377 -19.32 6.84 21.51
N ALA A 378 -19.72 6.79 20.24
CA ALA A 378 -21.08 6.44 19.85
C ALA A 378 -21.48 5.03 20.33
N GLY A 379 -20.51 4.14 20.46
CA GLY A 379 -20.67 2.78 20.99
C GLY A 379 -20.62 2.66 22.51
N GLY A 380 -20.46 3.76 23.25
CA GLY A 380 -20.40 3.77 24.71
C GLY A 380 -19.02 3.46 25.32
N ALA A 381 -17.98 3.28 24.50
CA ALA A 381 -16.60 3.27 24.98
C ALA A 381 -16.09 4.71 25.18
N LYS A 382 -15.07 4.89 26.00
CA LYS A 382 -14.42 6.18 26.24
C LYS A 382 -13.05 6.20 25.59
N VAL A 383 -12.76 7.24 24.81
CA VAL A 383 -11.39 7.54 24.39
C VAL A 383 -10.70 8.31 25.52
N VAL A 384 -9.73 7.69 26.18
CA VAL A 384 -9.07 8.27 27.37
C VAL A 384 -7.91 9.19 27.02
N VAL A 385 -7.27 8.96 25.88
CA VAL A 385 -6.24 9.83 25.30
C VAL A 385 -6.09 9.52 23.82
N THR A 386 -5.86 10.57 23.01
CA THR A 386 -5.40 10.45 21.62
C THR A 386 -4.04 11.11 21.50
N LYS A 387 -3.02 10.36 21.09
CA LYS A 387 -1.66 10.84 20.88
C LYS A 387 -1.34 10.85 19.40
N ILE A 388 -1.02 12.03 18.88
CA ILE A 388 -0.52 12.19 17.53
C ILE A 388 1.01 12.26 17.60
N TYR A 389 1.71 11.41 16.83
CA TYR A 389 3.17 11.36 16.80
C TYR A 389 3.72 11.81 15.45
N ASP A 390 4.93 12.38 15.46
CA ASP A 390 5.69 12.69 14.25
C ASP A 390 6.19 11.39 13.61
N GLU A 391 5.83 11.15 12.34
CA GLU A 391 6.23 9.96 11.60
C GLU A 391 7.75 9.83 11.40
N LYS A 392 8.51 10.91 11.67
CA LYS A 392 9.98 10.94 11.60
C LYS A 392 10.63 10.69 12.96
N ALA A 393 9.84 10.53 14.03
CA ALA A 393 10.37 10.27 15.36
C ALA A 393 11.08 8.91 15.41
N THR A 394 12.22 8.88 16.09
CA THR A 394 13.01 7.65 16.28
C THR A 394 12.73 6.96 17.62
N ALA A 395 11.94 7.60 18.49
CA ALA A 395 11.56 7.12 19.81
C ALA A 395 10.15 7.64 20.16
N PHE A 396 9.41 6.88 20.96
CA PHE A 396 7.99 7.13 21.27
C PHE A 396 7.71 7.14 22.78
N ASP A 397 8.74 7.43 23.57
CA ASP A 397 8.67 7.38 25.03
C ASP A 397 7.58 8.29 25.60
N ALA A 398 7.53 9.54 25.15
CA ALA A 398 6.61 10.54 25.68
C ALA A 398 5.15 10.15 25.38
N GLU A 399 4.88 9.70 24.16
CA GLU A 399 3.56 9.26 23.73
C GLU A 399 3.11 8.05 24.55
N VAL A 400 3.98 7.05 24.73
CA VAL A 400 3.64 5.84 25.50
C VAL A 400 3.52 6.13 27.00
N ASP A 401 4.30 7.06 27.56
CA ASP A 401 4.16 7.47 28.97
C ASP A 401 2.80 8.13 29.23
N GLU A 402 2.34 8.98 28.32
CA GLU A 402 1.02 9.60 28.42
C GLU A 402 -0.11 8.57 28.28
N ILE A 403 0.03 7.60 27.36
CA ILE A 403 -0.92 6.48 27.22
C ILE A 403 -0.99 5.67 28.50
N LYS A 404 0.17 5.29 29.07
CA LYS A 404 0.24 4.57 30.33
C LYS A 404 -0.39 5.36 31.48
N ALA A 405 -0.12 6.67 31.56
CA ALA A 405 -0.67 7.54 32.59
C ALA A 405 -2.20 7.68 32.51
N ALA A 406 -2.78 7.59 31.30
CA ALA A 406 -4.23 7.61 31.09
C ALA A 406 -4.93 6.31 31.52
N GLY A 407 -4.18 5.22 31.71
CA GLY A 407 -4.69 3.93 32.22
C GLY A 407 -5.76 3.24 31.36
N PRO A 408 -5.55 3.06 30.04
CA PRO A 408 -6.51 2.39 29.16
C PRO A 408 -6.60 0.88 29.42
N ASP A 409 -7.73 0.27 29.03
CA ASP A 409 -7.88 -1.19 28.90
C ASP A 409 -7.57 -1.71 27.49
N ALA A 410 -7.46 -0.80 26.51
CA ALA A 410 -7.02 -1.09 25.14
C ALA A 410 -6.25 0.08 24.50
N VAL A 411 -5.30 -0.23 23.61
CA VAL A 411 -4.61 0.76 22.77
C VAL A 411 -4.86 0.43 21.30
N ALA A 412 -5.28 1.41 20.51
CA ALA A 412 -5.31 1.33 19.05
C ALA A 412 -4.13 2.12 18.47
N ILE A 413 -3.32 1.47 17.62
CA ILE A 413 -2.13 2.04 16.98
C ILE A 413 -2.43 2.21 15.49
N ILE A 414 -2.42 3.46 15.03
CA ILE A 414 -2.63 3.83 13.62
C ILE A 414 -1.31 4.35 13.07
N GLY A 415 -0.57 3.48 12.38
CA GLY A 415 0.80 3.74 11.94
C GLY A 415 1.20 2.91 10.75
N PHE A 416 2.47 3.07 10.33
CA PHE A 416 3.14 2.18 9.37
C PHE A 416 4.27 1.41 10.06
N ASP A 417 5.47 1.38 9.47
CA ASP A 417 6.63 0.62 9.94
C ASP A 417 7.06 1.02 11.36
N GLU A 418 6.89 2.28 11.74
CA GLU A 418 7.22 2.79 13.07
C GLU A 418 6.43 2.14 14.21
N THR A 419 5.33 1.44 13.89
CA THR A 419 4.53 0.67 14.83
C THR A 419 5.37 -0.35 15.61
N SER A 420 6.40 -0.95 15.00
CA SER A 420 7.30 -1.89 15.68
C SER A 420 8.00 -1.25 16.88
N LYS A 421 8.49 -0.01 16.74
CA LYS A 421 9.15 0.75 17.80
C LYS A 421 8.18 1.18 18.88
N ILE A 422 6.97 1.62 18.49
CA ILE A 422 5.90 1.95 19.44
C ILE A 422 5.59 0.73 20.30
N LEU A 423 5.41 -0.44 19.69
CA LEU A 423 5.16 -1.70 20.40
C LEU A 423 6.31 -2.09 21.32
N ALA A 424 7.57 -1.92 20.88
CA ALA A 424 8.73 -2.19 21.72
C ALA A 424 8.73 -1.31 22.98
N THR A 425 8.51 0.00 22.82
CA THR A 425 8.37 0.93 23.95
C THR A 425 7.17 0.59 24.84
N MET A 426 6.04 0.16 24.26
CA MET A 426 4.87 -0.29 25.03
C MET A 426 5.17 -1.54 25.87
N VAL A 427 5.86 -2.53 25.31
CA VAL A 427 6.30 -3.75 26.02
C VAL A 427 7.23 -3.38 27.18
N GLU A 428 8.25 -2.55 26.93
CA GLU A 428 9.18 -2.06 27.96
C GLU A 428 8.46 -1.32 29.10
N LYS A 429 7.42 -0.55 28.76
CA LYS A 429 6.64 0.23 29.74
C LYS A 429 5.51 -0.57 30.39
N GLY A 430 5.33 -1.84 30.04
CA GLY A 430 4.32 -2.72 30.63
C GLY A 430 2.89 -2.45 30.18
N VAL A 431 2.73 -1.89 28.96
CA VAL A 431 1.44 -1.62 28.31
C VAL A 431 1.38 -2.26 26.91
N GLY A 432 2.21 -3.28 26.64
CA GLY A 432 2.20 -4.06 25.40
C GLY A 432 1.10 -5.14 25.36
N PRO A 433 1.02 -5.93 24.27
CA PRO A 433 -0.07 -6.88 24.02
C PRO A 433 -0.27 -7.97 25.09
N LYS A 434 0.79 -8.32 25.84
CA LYS A 434 0.68 -9.25 26.99
C LYS A 434 0.03 -8.63 28.23
N ALA A 435 -0.03 -7.30 28.33
CA ALA A 435 -0.55 -6.58 29.49
C ALA A 435 -1.96 -6.03 29.27
N ILE A 436 -2.22 -5.49 28.07
CA ILE A 436 -3.51 -4.90 27.68
C ILE A 436 -3.84 -5.29 26.24
N LYS A 437 -5.10 -5.09 25.83
CA LYS A 437 -5.49 -5.34 24.44
C LYS A 437 -4.84 -4.29 23.53
N VAL A 438 -4.25 -4.73 22.44
CA VAL A 438 -3.63 -3.84 21.46
C VAL A 438 -4.22 -4.15 20.09
N TYR A 439 -4.55 -3.08 19.37
CA TYR A 439 -5.16 -3.15 18.05
C TYR A 439 -4.36 -2.35 17.04
N GLY A 440 -4.16 -2.90 15.85
CA GLY A 440 -3.63 -2.21 14.68
C GLY A 440 -4.70 -1.94 13.62
N CYS A 441 -4.25 -1.45 12.47
CA CYS A 441 -5.05 -1.20 11.28
C CYS A 441 -4.25 -1.60 10.02
N ASP A 442 -4.83 -1.41 8.84
CA ASP A 442 -4.28 -1.80 7.53
C ASP A 442 -2.85 -1.31 7.30
N GLY A 443 -2.50 -0.12 7.79
CA GLY A 443 -1.14 0.42 7.67
C GLY A 443 -0.06 -0.38 8.41
N ASN A 444 -0.41 -1.21 9.41
CA ASN A 444 0.56 -1.94 10.24
C ASN A 444 0.22 -3.42 10.49
N MET A 445 -0.94 -3.90 10.05
CA MET A 445 -1.32 -5.30 10.20
C MET A 445 -0.80 -6.16 9.05
N GLY A 446 0.47 -6.56 9.16
CA GLY A 446 1.14 -7.50 8.24
C GLY A 446 2.29 -8.23 8.91
N ASN A 447 2.77 -9.33 8.30
CA ASN A 447 3.90 -10.10 8.85
C ASN A 447 5.18 -9.25 9.00
N ALA A 448 5.35 -8.24 8.15
CA ALA A 448 6.44 -7.27 8.23
C ALA A 448 6.51 -6.55 9.58
N LEU A 449 5.38 -6.28 10.24
CA LEU A 449 5.38 -5.67 11.58
C LEU A 449 6.04 -6.59 12.60
N GLY A 450 5.69 -7.87 12.59
CA GLY A 450 6.29 -8.89 13.46
C GLY A 450 7.79 -9.07 13.21
N GLU A 451 8.18 -9.11 11.94
CA GLU A 451 9.58 -9.19 11.53
C GLU A 451 10.40 -7.97 11.97
N ASN A 452 9.85 -6.77 11.80
CA ASN A 452 10.49 -5.54 12.26
C ASN A 452 10.60 -5.50 13.78
N PHE A 453 9.56 -5.91 14.49
CA PHE A 453 9.58 -6.00 15.95
C PHE A 453 10.65 -6.98 16.45
N ASP A 454 10.74 -8.18 15.87
CA ASP A 454 11.77 -9.18 16.21
C ASP A 454 13.19 -8.67 15.90
N ALA A 455 13.32 -7.89 14.83
CA ALA A 455 14.59 -7.30 14.41
C ALA A 455 14.97 -6.02 15.15
N GLY A 456 14.09 -5.50 16.03
CA GLY A 456 14.27 -4.21 16.71
C GLY A 456 14.37 -3.02 15.76
N LYS A 457 13.64 -3.09 14.64
CA LYS A 457 13.67 -2.09 13.56
C LYS A 457 12.63 -1.01 13.72
#